data_AF-A0A3N4JUJ2-F1
#
_entry.id   AF-A0A3N4JUJ2-F1
#
_cell.length_a   1.000
_cell.length_b   1.000
_cell.length_c   1.000
_cell.angle_alpha   90.00
_cell.angle_beta   90.00
_cell.angle_gamma   90.00
#
_symmetry.space_group_name_H-M   'P 1'
#
loop_
_entity.id
_entity.type
_entity.pdbx_description
1 polymer ?
#
loop_
_entity_poly.entity_id
_entity_poly.type
_entity_poly.pdbx_seq_one_letter_code
_entity_poly.pdbx_strand_id
1 'polypeptide(L)' 'GPNHVWSIDDHVKLFQFGFQIYAAINAYFRYIVWYYIGHSNFTAISVNK' A
#
# COMPACT_ATOMS: atom_id res chain seq x y z
N GLY A 1 -3.32 -22.44 12.01
CA GLY A 1 -4.47 -22.45 11.06
C GLY A 1 -4.15 -21.59 9.84
N PRO A 2 -4.90 -21.68 8.74
CA PRO A 2 -4.62 -20.96 7.48
C PRO A 2 -4.67 -19.42 7.55
N ASN A 3 -4.99 -18.85 8.73
CA ASN A 3 -4.92 -17.42 9.05
C ASN A 3 -3.73 -17.06 9.99
N HIS A 4 -2.69 -17.89 10.09
CA HIS A 4 -1.65 -17.72 11.11
C HIS A 4 -0.64 -16.61 10.79
N VAL A 5 -0.48 -16.20 9.53
CA VAL A 5 0.48 -15.18 9.11
C VAL A 5 -0.12 -14.32 8.00
N TRP A 6 -0.38 -13.06 8.29
CA TRP A 6 -0.74 -12.04 7.31
C TRP A 6 0.45 -11.10 7.13
N SER A 7 0.83 -10.85 5.88
CA SER A 7 1.88 -9.90 5.56
C SER A 7 1.24 -8.68 4.90
N ILE A 8 1.54 -7.50 5.44
CA ILE A 8 1.26 -6.23 4.77
C ILE A 8 2.56 -5.79 4.11
N ASP A 9 2.49 -5.55 2.80
CA ASP A 9 3.59 -5.03 2.00
C ASP A 9 3.15 -3.72 1.33
N ASP A 10 4.03 -2.72 1.35
CA ASP A 10 3.81 -1.43 0.71
C ASP A 10 4.55 -1.40 -0.63
N HIS A 11 3.84 -1.05 -1.70
CA HIS A 11 4.41 -1.00 -3.04
C HIS A 11 4.81 0.44 -3.42
N VAL A 12 6.10 0.76 -3.28
CA VAL A 12 6.65 2.12 -3.44
C VAL A 12 6.78 2.64 -4.88
N LYS A 13 6.32 1.90 -5.89
CA LYS A 13 6.53 2.27 -7.33
C LYS A 13 5.88 3.59 -7.74
N LEU A 14 4.77 3.96 -7.11
CA LEU A 14 4.02 5.19 -7.43
C LEU A 14 4.15 6.28 -6.37
N PHE A 15 5.08 6.08 -5.41
CA PHE A 15 5.30 7.03 -4.33
C PHE A 15 5.69 8.42 -4.84
N GLN A 16 6.49 8.49 -5.91
CA GLN A 16 6.91 9.74 -6.56
C GLN A 16 5.75 10.54 -7.16
N PHE A 17 4.64 9.88 -7.48
CA PHE A 17 3.44 10.51 -8.03
C PHE A 17 2.40 10.82 -6.94
N GLY A 18 2.73 10.59 -5.67
CA GLY A 18 1.81 10.82 -4.56
C GLY A 18 0.76 9.72 -4.39
N PHE A 19 0.98 8.50 -4.92
CA PHE A 19 0.08 7.37 -4.67
C PHE A 19 0.71 6.39 -3.69
N GLN A 20 -0.06 5.96 -2.70
CA GLN A 20 0.27 4.89 -1.77
C GLN A 20 -0.58 3.66 -2.10
N ILE A 21 0.08 2.51 -2.20
CA ILE A 21 -0.56 1.21 -2.44
C ILE A 21 -0.23 0.28 -1.27
N TYR A 22 -1.26 -0.12 -0.55
CA TYR A 22 -1.17 -1.13 0.52
C TYR A 22 -1.85 -2.41 0.05
N ALA A 23 -1.22 -3.56 0.23
CA ALA A 23 -1.84 -4.84 -0.05
C ALA A 23 -1.66 -5.79 1.14
N ALA A 24 -2.72 -6.52 1.48
CA ALA A 24 -2.62 -7.64 2.41
C ALA A 24 -2.47 -8.93 1.63
N ILE A 25 -1.38 -9.64 1.89
CA ILE A 25 -1.02 -10.89 1.24
C ILE A 25 -1.21 -12.02 2.25
N ASN A 26 -1.95 -13.06 1.87
CA ASN A 26 -1.95 -14.30 2.64
C ASN A 26 -0.62 -15.02 2.41
N ALA A 27 0.18 -15.16 3.48
CA ALA A 27 1.51 -15.76 3.41
C ALA A 27 1.50 -17.24 3.00
N TYR A 28 0.41 -17.97 3.24
CA TYR A 28 0.35 -19.41 2.96
C TYR A 28 0.21 -19.73 1.46
N PHE A 29 -0.54 -18.91 0.73
CA PHE A 29 -0.86 -19.14 -0.69
C PHE A 29 -0.36 -18.01 -1.60
N ARG A 30 0.28 -16.97 -1.04
CA ARG A 30 0.73 -15.75 -1.74
C ARG A 30 -0.37 -15.10 -2.60
N TYR A 31 -1.63 -15.17 -2.19
CA TYR A 31 -2.71 -14.42 -2.83
C TYR A 31 -2.95 -13.07 -2.15
N ILE A 32 -3.34 -12.07 -2.94
CA ILE A 32 -3.75 -10.76 -2.44
C ILE A 32 -5.19 -10.88 -1.95
N VAL A 33 -5.41 -10.60 -0.66
CA VAL A 33 -6.73 -10.69 -0.03
C VAL A 33 -7.51 -9.41 -0.27
N TRP A 34 -6.83 -8.27 -0.12
CA TRP A 34 -7.37 -6.94 -0.37
C TRP A 34 -6.22 -5.97 -0.63
N TYR A 35 -6.55 -4.86 -1.30
CA TYR A 35 -5.63 -3.78 -1.57
C TYR A 35 -6.33 -2.43 -1.36
N TYR A 36 -5.55 -1.43 -0.95
CA TYR A 36 -5.96 -0.04 -0.85
C TYR A 36 -5.05 0.81 -1.73
N ILE A 37 -5.66 1.76 -2.44
CA ILE A 37 -4.96 2.75 -3.24
C ILE A 37 -5.46 4.11 -2.79
N GLY A 38 -4.54 4.93 -2.30
CA GLY A 38 -4.86 6.27 -1.82
C GLY A 38 -3.84 7.29 -2.27
N HIS A 39 -4.21 8.56 -2.11
CA HIS A 39 -3.28 9.66 -2.29
C HIS A 39 -2.45 9.82 -1.02
N SER A 40 -1.13 9.86 -1.18
CA SER A 40 -0.20 10.09 -0.10
C SER A 40 -0.03 11.59 0.14
N ASN A 41 0.18 11.98 1.39
CA ASN A 41 0.42 13.38 1.76
C ASN A 41 1.80 13.92 1.31
N PHE A 42 2.62 13.12 0.62
CA PHE A 42 3.98 13.51 0.22
C PHE A 42 4.00 14.55 -0.91
N THR A 43 2.91 14.72 -1.67
CA THR A 43 2.79 15.74 -2.73
C THR A 43 1.98 16.96 -2.33
N ALA A 44 1.54 17.07 -1.06
CA ALA A 44 0.91 18.27 -0.53
C ALA A 44 1.95 19.37 -0.27
N ILE A 45 2.60 19.84 -1.34
CA ILE A 45 3.45 21.02 -1.30
C ILE A 45 2.49 22.21 -1.30
N SER A 46 2.33 22.84 -0.13
CA SER A 46 1.64 24.12 -0.02
C SER A 46 2.45 25.18 -0.78
N VAL A 47 2.12 25.40 -2.05
CA VAL A 47 2.60 26.58 -2.79
C VAL A 47 1.84 27.79 -2.27
N ASN A 48 2.44 28.49 -1.30
CA ASN A 48 1.97 29.80 -0.88
C ASN A 48 2.14 30.77 -2.07
N LYS A 49 1.06 31.45 -2.46
CA LYS A 49 1.10 32.51 -3.47
C LYS A 49 1.50 33.82 -2.84
#